data_AF-A0A522BPS4-F1
#
_entry.id   AF-A0A522BPS4-F1
#
_cell.length_a   1.000
_cell.length_b   1.000
_cell.length_c   1.000
_cell.angle_alpha   90.00
_cell.angle_beta   90.00
_cell.angle_gamma   90.00
#
_symmetry.space_group_name_H-M   'P 1'
#
loop_
_entity.id
_entity.type
_entity.pdbx_description
1 polymer ?
#
loop_
_entity_poly.entity_id
_entity_poly.type
_entity_poly.pdbx_seq_one_letter_code
_entity_poly.pdbx_strand_id
1 'polypeptide(L)'
;MPAPAVRDMDANKTQSGSRPPRRRVNAPWADPLFAFATRAAAFLVLSLLVGIIISLIIGAWPSIKEFGLGFLASTDWDPVQDRYGGLVMIYGTLATSLIALIIAVPVSFGIALFLTELSPGWLKRPLGIAIELLAAVPSIVYGMWGLLVFGPILAQYVQQPLQKAFHGVPVLSSLVSGPPVGLGLLSAGIILAIMIIPFIASVMRDVFEVTPPMLKESAYGLGSTTWEVV
;
A
#
# COMPACT_ATOMS: atom_id res chain seq x y z
N MET A 1 -22.71 7.32 83.43
CA MET A 1 -22.99 8.23 82.29
C MET A 1 -22.66 9.65 82.72
N PRO A 2 -22.09 10.56 81.89
CA PRO A 2 -21.57 10.47 80.51
C PRO A 2 -20.10 10.99 80.34
N ALA A 3 -19.62 11.02 79.07
CA ALA A 3 -18.23 11.18 78.54
C ALA A 3 -17.78 12.66 78.34
N PRO A 4 -16.81 13.06 77.45
CA PRO A 4 -15.58 12.47 76.84
C PRO A 4 -14.34 13.47 76.79
N ALA A 5 -13.13 13.00 76.40
CA ALA A 5 -12.04 13.78 75.74
C ALA A 5 -10.88 12.81 75.37
N VAL A 6 -10.67 12.34 74.13
CA VAL A 6 -9.93 12.96 72.98
C VAL A 6 -8.71 13.74 73.48
N ARG A 7 -7.43 13.40 73.27
CA ARG A 7 -6.62 13.05 72.08
C ARG A 7 -5.22 12.71 72.65
N ASP A 8 -4.42 11.78 72.13
CA ASP A 8 -3.47 12.00 71.05
C ASP A 8 -2.91 10.63 70.61
N MET A 9 -3.31 10.18 69.42
CA MET A 9 -2.41 10.08 68.27
C MET A 9 -1.22 9.14 68.52
N ASP A 10 -1.49 7.85 68.34
CA ASP A 10 -0.47 6.82 68.10
C ASP A 10 0.54 7.32 67.06
N ALA A 11 1.68 7.76 67.58
CA ALA A 11 2.88 8.02 66.86
C ALA A 11 3.50 6.69 66.41
N ASN A 12 2.98 6.10 65.32
CA ASN A 12 3.83 5.33 64.40
C ASN A 12 3.16 5.03 63.05
N LYS A 13 2.75 6.08 62.31
CA LYS A 13 2.58 5.96 60.85
C LYS A 13 3.92 6.18 60.17
N THR A 14 4.79 5.17 60.20
CA THR A 14 5.94 5.13 59.29
C THR A 14 6.42 3.70 59.14
N GLN A 15 6.74 3.33 57.90
CA GLN A 15 7.35 2.07 57.46
C GLN A 15 6.39 0.95 57.02
N SER A 16 5.57 1.25 56.00
CA SER A 16 5.38 0.25 54.94
C SER A 16 6.64 0.27 54.08
N GLY A 17 7.61 -0.55 54.43
CA GLY A 17 8.82 -0.76 53.64
C GLY A 17 8.46 -1.45 52.32
N SER A 18 8.24 -0.67 51.27
CA SER A 18 8.23 -1.17 49.90
C SER A 18 9.63 -1.73 49.60
N ARG A 19 9.80 -3.05 49.73
CA ARG A 19 11.01 -3.75 49.29
C ARG A 19 11.32 -3.31 47.85
N PRO A 20 12.56 -2.91 47.51
CA PRO A 20 12.91 -2.63 46.13
C PRO A 20 12.61 -3.87 45.27
N PRO A 21 12.13 -3.71 44.03
CA PRO A 21 11.80 -4.84 43.17
C PRO A 21 13.03 -5.74 43.03
N ARG A 22 12.84 -7.06 43.21
CA ARG A 22 13.89 -8.06 43.06
C ARG A 22 14.56 -7.88 41.70
N ARG A 23 15.88 -7.66 41.71
CA ARG A 23 16.74 -7.54 40.54
C ARG A 23 16.46 -8.73 39.60
N ARG A 24 15.99 -8.43 38.39
CA ARG A 24 15.77 -9.42 37.32
C ARG A 24 17.05 -10.22 37.11
N VAL A 25 16.89 -11.49 36.81
CA VAL A 25 17.99 -12.42 36.49
C VAL A 25 18.80 -11.82 35.34
N ASN A 26 19.96 -11.26 35.65
CA ASN A 26 20.94 -10.90 34.64
C ASN A 26 21.53 -12.23 34.16
N ALA A 27 21.12 -12.68 32.97
CA ALA A 27 21.85 -13.69 32.23
C ALA A 27 22.91 -12.95 31.41
N PRO A 28 24.15 -12.75 31.89
CA PRO A 28 25.17 -11.96 31.19
C PRO A 28 25.60 -12.56 29.85
N TRP A 29 25.21 -13.80 29.58
CA TRP A 29 25.40 -14.50 28.30
C TRP A 29 24.26 -14.27 27.31
N ALA A 30 23.07 -13.87 27.78
CA ALA A 30 21.91 -13.63 26.93
C ALA A 30 22.08 -12.35 26.10
N ASP A 31 22.63 -11.29 26.67
CA ASP A 31 22.92 -10.03 25.97
C ASP A 31 23.92 -10.20 24.81
N PRO A 32 25.10 -10.83 24.98
CA PRO A 32 26.03 -11.07 23.87
C PRO A 32 25.50 -12.11 22.88
N LEU A 33 24.75 -13.13 23.32
CA LEU A 33 24.11 -14.09 22.41
C LEU A 33 23.06 -13.41 21.53
N PHE A 34 22.24 -12.53 22.12
CA PHE A 34 21.24 -11.75 21.40
C PHE A 34 21.91 -10.75 20.44
N ALA A 35 22.96 -10.06 20.87
CA ALA A 35 23.74 -9.17 20.01
C ALA A 35 24.40 -9.92 18.85
N PHE A 36 24.92 -11.12 19.08
CA PHE A 36 25.48 -11.98 18.03
C PHE A 36 24.38 -12.46 17.08
N ALA A 37 23.26 -12.94 17.59
CA ALA A 37 22.15 -13.45 16.78
C ALA A 37 21.56 -12.35 15.89
N THR A 38 21.34 -11.15 16.42
CA THR A 38 20.86 -9.99 15.65
C THR A 38 21.87 -9.54 14.60
N ARG A 39 23.17 -9.50 14.93
CA ARG A 39 24.24 -9.19 13.97
C ARG A 39 24.37 -10.25 12.88
N ALA A 40 24.28 -11.53 13.24
CA ALA A 40 24.29 -12.65 12.30
C ALA A 40 23.06 -12.61 11.38
N ALA A 41 21.88 -12.32 11.91
CA ALA A 41 20.67 -12.12 11.12
C ALA A 41 20.82 -10.95 10.13
N ALA A 42 21.36 -9.82 10.58
CA ALA A 42 21.64 -8.68 9.70
C ALA A 42 22.62 -9.05 8.56
N PHE A 43 23.73 -9.73 8.88
CA PHE A 43 24.67 -10.21 7.86
C PHE A 43 24.08 -11.27 6.94
N LEU A 44 23.23 -12.17 7.44
CA LEU A 44 22.55 -13.18 6.65
C LEU A 44 21.61 -12.51 5.63
N VAL A 45 20.80 -11.55 6.06
CA VAL A 45 19.91 -10.80 5.16
C VAL A 45 20.70 -10.07 4.08
N LEU A 46 21.78 -9.37 4.44
CA LEU A 46 22.65 -8.71 3.48
C LEU A 46 23.30 -9.70 2.50
N SER A 47 23.78 -10.84 3.01
CA SER A 47 24.41 -11.89 2.19
C SER A 47 23.41 -12.53 1.23
N LEU A 48 22.18 -12.76 1.69
CA LEU A 48 21.09 -13.25 0.85
C LEU A 48 20.73 -12.25 -0.25
N LEU A 49 20.67 -10.96 0.07
CA LEU A 49 20.42 -9.91 -0.93
C LEU A 49 21.50 -9.91 -2.01
N VAL A 50 22.77 -9.97 -1.61
CA VAL A 50 23.90 -10.08 -2.54
C VAL A 50 23.81 -11.38 -3.37
N GLY A 51 23.47 -12.50 -2.73
CA GLY A 51 23.26 -13.78 -3.40
C GLY A 51 22.14 -13.74 -4.43
N ILE A 52 21.02 -13.07 -4.12
CA ILE A 52 19.91 -12.86 -5.06
C ILE A 52 20.38 -12.03 -6.25
N ILE A 53 21.11 -10.93 -6.02
CA ILE A 53 21.65 -10.09 -7.11
C ILE A 53 22.57 -10.91 -8.01
N ILE A 54 23.49 -11.68 -7.44
CA ILE A 54 24.41 -12.55 -8.21
C ILE A 54 23.62 -13.59 -9.00
N SER A 55 22.63 -14.24 -8.37
CA SER A 55 21.77 -15.24 -9.02
C SER A 55 21.01 -14.64 -10.21
N LEU A 56 20.45 -13.44 -10.06
CA LEU A 56 19.75 -12.73 -11.13
C LEU A 56 20.70 -12.37 -12.28
N ILE A 57 21.92 -11.91 -11.98
CA ILE A 57 22.92 -11.58 -13.02
C ILE A 57 23.30 -12.83 -13.80
N ILE A 58 23.61 -13.94 -13.11
CA ILE A 58 23.99 -15.21 -13.75
C ILE A 58 22.82 -15.74 -14.60
N GLY A 59 21.59 -15.71 -14.06
CA GLY A 59 20.39 -16.18 -14.76
C GLY A 59 20.02 -15.32 -15.97
N ALA A 60 20.23 -14.00 -15.91
CA ALA A 60 19.96 -13.09 -17.02
C ALA A 60 21.08 -13.01 -18.06
N TRP A 61 22.29 -13.49 -17.74
CA TRP A 61 23.48 -13.34 -18.59
C TRP A 61 23.32 -13.91 -20.02
N PRO A 62 22.72 -15.09 -20.23
CA PRO A 62 22.49 -15.61 -21.59
C PRO A 62 21.59 -14.67 -22.41
N SER A 63 20.50 -14.18 -21.82
CA SER A 63 19.57 -13.27 -22.48
C SER A 63 20.21 -11.91 -22.80
N ILE A 64 21.03 -11.39 -21.88
CA ILE A 64 21.76 -10.12 -22.10
C ILE A 64 22.74 -10.26 -23.26
N LYS A 65 23.41 -11.42 -23.39
CA LYS A 65 24.33 -11.67 -24.51
C LYS A 65 23.61 -11.76 -25.85
N GLU A 66 22.45 -12.43 -25.88
CA GLU A 66 21.70 -12.65 -27.12
C GLU A 66 21.03 -11.37 -27.63
N PHE A 67 20.32 -10.65 -26.75
CA PHE A 67 19.50 -9.50 -27.16
C PHE A 67 20.17 -8.13 -26.92
N GLY A 68 21.22 -8.09 -26.09
CA GLY A 68 21.97 -6.87 -25.81
C GLY A 68 21.12 -5.70 -25.30
N LEU A 69 21.61 -4.48 -25.53
CA LEU A 69 20.87 -3.25 -25.21
C LEU A 69 19.70 -3.00 -26.18
N GLY A 70 19.72 -3.62 -27.37
CA GLY A 70 18.64 -3.53 -28.35
C GLY A 70 17.32 -4.10 -27.83
N PHE A 71 17.38 -5.04 -26.87
CA PHE A 71 16.22 -5.55 -26.14
C PHE A 71 15.31 -4.43 -25.60
N LEU A 72 15.89 -3.38 -25.01
CA LEU A 72 15.11 -2.33 -24.34
C LEU A 72 14.31 -1.45 -25.30
N ALA A 73 14.76 -1.33 -26.56
CA ALA A 73 14.11 -0.52 -27.59
C ALA A 73 13.32 -1.36 -28.61
N SER A 74 13.49 -2.68 -28.60
CA SER A 74 12.82 -3.57 -29.53
C SER A 74 11.36 -3.80 -29.14
N THR A 75 10.46 -3.66 -30.12
CA THR A 75 9.05 -4.01 -30.01
C THR A 75 8.74 -5.45 -30.44
N ASP A 76 9.74 -6.18 -30.93
CA ASP A 76 9.53 -7.52 -31.47
C ASP A 76 9.17 -8.50 -30.35
N TRP A 77 8.13 -9.29 -30.56
CA TRP A 77 7.77 -10.37 -29.65
C TRP A 77 7.35 -11.59 -30.49
N ASP A 78 8.34 -12.41 -30.83
CA ASP A 78 8.15 -13.64 -31.60
C ASP A 78 8.75 -14.84 -30.83
N PRO A 79 7.92 -15.52 -30.00
CA PRO A 79 8.33 -16.72 -29.27
C PRO A 79 8.61 -17.93 -30.15
N VAL A 80 8.20 -17.93 -31.42
CA VAL A 80 8.45 -19.05 -32.35
C VAL A 80 9.86 -18.97 -32.91
N GLN A 81 10.38 -17.76 -33.11
CA GLN A 81 11.73 -17.50 -33.61
C GLN A 81 12.73 -17.12 -32.51
N ASP A 82 12.35 -17.26 -31.24
CA ASP A 82 13.15 -16.84 -30.08
C ASP A 82 13.61 -15.37 -30.13
N ARG A 83 12.78 -14.48 -30.69
CA ARG A 83 13.05 -13.04 -30.75
C ARG A 83 12.21 -12.31 -29.71
N TYR A 84 12.87 -11.71 -28.73
CA TYR A 84 12.22 -11.01 -27.64
C TYR A 84 12.70 -9.56 -27.55
N GLY A 85 11.75 -8.65 -27.45
CA GLY A 85 11.92 -7.24 -27.22
C GLY A 85 11.20 -6.83 -25.94
N GLY A 86 11.85 -5.99 -25.14
CA GLY A 86 11.36 -5.54 -23.84
C GLY A 86 10.47 -4.30 -23.92
N LEU A 87 10.51 -3.53 -25.01
CA LEU A 87 9.89 -2.20 -25.05
C LEU A 87 8.37 -2.27 -24.83
N VAL A 88 7.69 -3.24 -25.44
CA VAL A 88 6.23 -3.42 -25.29
C VAL A 88 5.84 -3.74 -23.84
N MET A 89 6.60 -4.61 -23.17
CA MET A 89 6.35 -4.98 -21.78
C MET A 89 6.64 -3.82 -20.83
N ILE A 90 7.77 -3.13 -21.01
CA ILE A 90 8.16 -1.97 -20.21
C ILE A 90 7.11 -0.86 -20.35
N TYR A 91 6.78 -0.50 -21.59
CA TYR A 91 5.78 0.52 -21.88
C TYR A 91 4.41 0.13 -21.31
N GLY A 92 3.98 -1.12 -21.50
CA GLY A 92 2.72 -1.63 -20.99
C GLY A 92 2.62 -1.54 -19.47
N THR A 93 3.67 -1.95 -18.74
CA THR A 93 3.72 -1.84 -17.28
C THR A 93 3.69 -0.38 -16.82
N LEU A 94 4.47 0.51 -17.43
CA LEU A 94 4.50 1.92 -17.05
C LEU A 94 3.17 2.61 -17.35
N ALA A 95 2.59 2.40 -18.53
CA ALA A 95 1.34 3.00 -18.95
C ALA A 95 0.16 2.54 -18.08
N THR A 96 0.03 1.23 -17.83
CA THR A 96 -1.02 0.69 -16.96
C THR A 96 -0.87 1.17 -15.52
N SER A 97 0.35 1.21 -14.99
CA SER A 97 0.63 1.71 -13.64
C SER A 97 0.31 3.20 -13.50
N LEU A 98 0.64 4.00 -14.51
CA LEU A 98 0.33 5.43 -14.53
C LEU A 98 -1.18 5.67 -14.55
N ILE A 99 -1.92 4.98 -15.43
CA ILE A 99 -3.39 5.05 -15.48
C ILE A 99 -3.97 4.65 -14.13
N ALA A 100 -3.48 3.56 -13.53
CA ALA A 100 -3.94 3.08 -12.24
C ALA A 100 -3.73 4.11 -11.14
N LEU A 101 -2.56 4.74 -11.06
CA LEU A 101 -2.25 5.76 -10.05
C LEU A 101 -3.09 7.03 -10.22
N ILE A 102 -3.27 7.51 -11.46
CA ILE A 102 -4.09 8.69 -11.76
C ILE A 102 -5.52 8.51 -11.26
N ILE A 103 -6.07 7.29 -11.33
CA ILE A 103 -7.42 6.98 -10.85
C ILE A 103 -7.42 6.69 -9.35
N ALA A 104 -6.54 5.81 -8.89
CA ALA A 104 -6.58 5.27 -7.53
C ALA A 104 -6.22 6.32 -6.48
N VAL A 105 -5.19 7.14 -6.72
CA VAL A 105 -4.73 8.14 -5.74
C VAL A 105 -5.84 9.12 -5.33
N PRO A 106 -6.51 9.85 -6.25
CA PRO A 106 -7.55 10.79 -5.85
C PRO A 106 -8.77 10.09 -5.23
N VAL A 107 -9.15 8.92 -5.74
CA VAL A 107 -10.28 8.15 -5.18
C VAL A 107 -9.97 7.69 -3.75
N SER A 108 -8.80 7.12 -3.53
CA SER A 108 -8.35 6.66 -2.20
C SER A 108 -8.17 7.81 -1.22
N PHE A 109 -7.67 8.96 -1.67
CA PHE A 109 -7.59 10.17 -0.84
C PHE A 109 -8.99 10.61 -0.38
N GLY A 110 -9.96 10.63 -1.30
CA GLY A 110 -11.35 10.95 -0.98
C GLY A 110 -11.97 9.96 0.02
N ILE A 111 -11.72 8.66 -0.15
CA ILE A 111 -12.18 7.63 0.80
C ILE A 111 -11.54 7.82 2.19
N ALA A 112 -10.23 8.07 2.23
CA ALA A 112 -9.49 8.26 3.48
C ALA A 112 -9.95 9.52 4.22
N LEU A 113 -10.11 10.65 3.51
CA LEU A 113 -10.62 11.91 4.08
C LEU A 113 -12.05 11.73 4.59
N PHE A 114 -12.91 11.07 3.81
CA PHE A 114 -14.27 10.77 4.25
C PHE A 114 -14.27 9.96 5.54
N LEU A 115 -13.47 8.89 5.62
CA LEU A 115 -13.42 8.01 6.79
C LEU A 115 -12.83 8.65 8.03
N THR A 116 -11.93 9.62 7.87
CA THR A 116 -11.21 10.24 8.99
C THR A 116 -11.92 11.46 9.52
N GLU A 117 -12.45 12.31 8.64
CA GLU A 117 -12.94 13.65 9.02
C GLU A 117 -14.45 13.82 8.87
N LEU A 118 -15.09 13.15 7.90
CA LEU A 118 -16.50 13.38 7.57
C LEU A 118 -17.44 12.25 8.02
N SER A 119 -16.92 11.04 8.21
CA SER A 119 -17.71 9.84 8.42
C SER A 119 -18.31 9.83 9.83
N PRO A 120 -19.62 9.54 9.97
CA PRO A 120 -20.22 9.37 11.28
C PRO A 120 -19.61 8.15 11.99
N GLY A 121 -19.46 8.22 13.31
CA GLY A 121 -18.70 7.23 14.09
C GLY A 121 -19.20 5.78 13.97
N TRP A 122 -20.48 5.58 13.68
CA TRP A 122 -21.07 4.25 13.45
C TRP A 122 -20.70 3.65 12.08
N LEU A 123 -20.38 4.47 11.08
CA LEU A 123 -20.03 4.04 9.74
C LEU A 123 -18.52 3.84 9.55
N LYS A 124 -17.70 4.59 10.31
CA LYS A 124 -16.24 4.53 10.22
C LYS A 124 -15.69 3.12 10.40
N ARG A 125 -16.19 2.41 11.42
CA ARG A 125 -15.73 1.05 11.76
C ARG A 125 -16.08 -0.01 10.72
N PRO A 126 -17.36 -0.20 10.30
CA PRO A 126 -17.69 -1.20 9.29
C PRO A 126 -17.05 -0.91 7.93
N LEU A 127 -16.97 0.36 7.52
CA LEU A 127 -16.40 0.73 6.23
C LEU A 127 -14.88 0.55 6.21
N GLY A 128 -14.19 0.86 7.31
CA GLY A 128 -12.76 0.55 7.48
C GLY A 128 -12.48 -0.95 7.37
N ILE A 129 -13.24 -1.78 8.07
CA ILE A 129 -13.13 -3.25 7.99
C ILE A 129 -13.39 -3.73 6.55
N ALA A 130 -14.40 -3.19 5.87
CA ALA A 130 -14.69 -3.58 4.48
C ALA A 130 -13.52 -3.27 3.54
N ILE A 131 -12.86 -2.12 3.70
CA ILE A 131 -11.68 -1.74 2.90
C ILE A 131 -10.49 -2.64 3.19
N GLU A 132 -10.22 -2.93 4.46
CA GLU A 132 -9.15 -3.85 4.88
C GLU A 132 -9.40 -5.27 4.34
N LEU A 133 -10.64 -5.76 4.41
CA LEU A 133 -11.02 -7.05 3.85
C LEU A 133 -10.91 -7.06 2.31
N LEU A 134 -11.26 -5.95 1.65
CA LEU A 134 -11.14 -5.81 0.20
C LEU A 134 -9.68 -5.80 -0.25
N ALA A 135 -8.78 -5.22 0.54
CA ALA A 135 -7.33 -5.27 0.33
C ALA A 135 -6.76 -6.69 0.54
N ALA A 136 -7.37 -7.51 1.38
CA ALA A 136 -6.95 -8.89 1.63
C ALA A 136 -7.34 -9.88 0.52
N VAL A 137 -8.18 -9.47 -0.44
CA VAL A 137 -8.59 -10.33 -1.55
C VAL A 137 -7.36 -10.68 -2.41
N PRO A 138 -7.13 -11.98 -2.73
CA PRO A 138 -5.99 -12.38 -3.56
C PRO A 138 -6.00 -11.69 -4.92
N SER A 139 -4.83 -11.21 -5.38
CA SER A 139 -4.70 -10.48 -6.64
C SER A 139 -5.18 -11.28 -7.87
N ILE A 140 -5.05 -12.61 -7.85
CA ILE A 140 -5.56 -13.49 -8.92
C ILE A 140 -7.08 -13.40 -9.09
N VAL A 141 -7.82 -13.16 -8.00
CA VAL A 141 -9.29 -13.04 -8.05
C VAL A 141 -9.66 -11.77 -8.83
N TYR A 142 -9.01 -10.65 -8.54
CA TYR A 142 -9.20 -9.41 -9.30
C TYR A 142 -8.77 -9.56 -10.77
N GLY A 143 -7.69 -10.29 -11.03
CA GLY A 143 -7.24 -10.56 -12.41
C GLY A 143 -8.26 -11.37 -13.21
N MET A 144 -8.73 -12.48 -12.65
CA MET A 144 -9.72 -13.34 -13.31
C MET A 144 -11.10 -12.68 -13.44
N TRP A 145 -11.57 -11.99 -12.40
CA TRP A 145 -12.80 -11.19 -12.47
C TRP A 145 -12.66 -10.06 -13.50
N GLY A 146 -11.52 -9.39 -13.50
CA GLY A 146 -11.16 -8.33 -14.42
C GLY A 146 -11.22 -8.80 -15.87
N LEU A 147 -10.69 -9.98 -16.16
CA LEU A 147 -10.68 -10.54 -17.51
C LEU A 147 -12.05 -11.11 -17.92
N LEU A 148 -12.71 -11.87 -17.05
CA LEU A 148 -13.91 -12.65 -17.41
C LEU A 148 -15.22 -11.86 -17.29
N VAL A 149 -15.28 -10.88 -16.39
CA VAL A 149 -16.51 -10.12 -16.10
C VAL A 149 -16.36 -8.67 -16.49
N PHE A 150 -15.35 -7.99 -15.96
CA PHE A 150 -15.18 -6.56 -16.18
C PHE A 150 -14.75 -6.22 -17.62
N GLY A 151 -13.83 -7.01 -18.19
CA GLY A 151 -13.29 -6.82 -19.54
C GLY A 151 -14.38 -6.76 -20.62
N PRO A 152 -15.30 -7.75 -20.70
CA PRO A 152 -16.41 -7.71 -21.64
C PRO A 152 -17.33 -6.50 -21.47
N ILE A 153 -17.66 -6.14 -20.21
CA ILE A 153 -18.51 -4.99 -19.89
C ILE A 153 -17.81 -3.70 -20.34
N LEU A 154 -16.55 -3.53 -19.98
CA LEU A 154 -15.78 -2.35 -20.35
C LEU A 154 -15.61 -2.25 -21.86
N ALA A 155 -15.36 -3.37 -22.54
CA ALA A 155 -15.25 -3.41 -24.00
C ALA A 155 -16.53 -2.89 -24.67
N GLN A 156 -17.71 -3.36 -24.23
CA GLN A 156 -19.00 -2.99 -24.80
C GLN A 156 -19.42 -1.55 -24.46
N TYR A 157 -19.31 -1.15 -23.20
CA TYR A 157 -19.91 0.11 -22.72
C TYR A 157 -18.97 1.30 -22.68
N VAL A 158 -17.65 1.06 -22.60
CA VAL A 158 -16.66 2.14 -22.52
C VAL A 158 -15.78 2.14 -23.76
N GLN A 159 -15.13 1.02 -24.08
CA GLN A 159 -14.15 0.97 -25.16
C GLN A 159 -14.79 1.22 -26.52
N GLN A 160 -15.90 0.57 -26.88
CA GLN A 160 -16.55 0.78 -28.18
C GLN A 160 -17.07 2.23 -28.39
N PRO A 161 -17.77 2.86 -27.43
CA PRO A 161 -18.16 4.28 -27.56
C PRO A 161 -16.95 5.22 -27.63
N LEU A 162 -15.92 4.97 -26.83
CA LEU A 162 -14.72 5.80 -26.78
C LEU A 162 -13.90 5.67 -28.08
N GLN A 163 -13.78 4.46 -28.65
CA GLN A 163 -13.19 4.27 -29.98
C GLN A 163 -13.99 5.03 -31.05
N LYS A 164 -15.32 4.93 -31.02
CA LYS A 164 -16.21 5.66 -31.94
C LYS A 164 -16.05 7.18 -31.84
N ALA A 165 -15.93 7.70 -30.62
CA ALA A 165 -15.81 9.13 -30.35
C ALA A 165 -14.41 9.70 -30.65
N PHE A 166 -13.36 8.90 -30.49
CA PHE A 166 -11.96 9.33 -30.63
C PHE A 166 -11.26 8.79 -31.89
N HIS A 167 -12.01 8.27 -32.88
CA HIS A 167 -11.46 7.93 -34.18
C HIS A 167 -10.76 9.16 -34.79
N GLY A 168 -9.43 9.13 -34.86
CA GLY A 168 -8.61 10.17 -35.49
C GLY A 168 -7.74 11.03 -34.55
N VAL A 169 -7.77 10.83 -33.23
CA VAL A 169 -6.87 11.57 -32.30
C VAL A 169 -5.56 10.77 -32.08
N PRO A 170 -4.37 11.29 -32.47
CA PRO A 170 -3.12 10.51 -32.54
C PRO A 170 -2.57 9.90 -31.24
N VAL A 171 -3.14 10.24 -30.07
CA VAL A 171 -2.69 9.76 -28.74
C VAL A 171 -3.80 9.05 -27.98
N LEU A 172 -5.04 9.57 -28.04
CA LEU A 172 -6.18 8.88 -27.43
C LEU A 172 -6.56 7.63 -28.23
N SER A 173 -6.41 7.66 -29.55
CA SER A 173 -6.66 6.48 -30.38
C SER A 173 -5.74 5.33 -30.00
N SER A 174 -4.46 5.59 -29.66
CA SER A 174 -3.52 4.52 -29.26
C SER A 174 -3.81 3.93 -27.87
N LEU A 175 -4.38 4.72 -26.95
CA LEU A 175 -4.74 4.28 -25.60
C LEU A 175 -6.00 3.40 -25.59
N VAL A 176 -6.92 3.66 -26.53
CA VAL A 176 -8.20 2.95 -26.66
C VAL A 176 -8.15 1.90 -27.78
N SER A 177 -7.14 1.94 -28.66
CA SER A 177 -6.90 0.93 -29.69
C SER A 177 -6.40 -0.37 -29.08
N GLY A 178 -6.96 -1.47 -29.56
CA GLY A 178 -6.61 -2.82 -29.16
C GLY A 178 -7.75 -3.76 -29.54
N PRO A 179 -7.52 -5.08 -29.56
CA PRO A 179 -8.57 -6.04 -29.83
C PRO A 179 -9.78 -5.78 -28.92
N PRO A 180 -11.02 -5.76 -29.44
CA PRO A 180 -12.25 -5.41 -28.70
C PRO A 180 -12.70 -6.56 -27.78
N VAL A 181 -11.75 -7.09 -27.00
CA VAL A 181 -11.93 -8.16 -26.01
C VAL A 181 -11.62 -7.65 -24.59
N GLY A 182 -11.44 -6.33 -24.41
CA GLY A 182 -11.19 -5.74 -23.09
C GLY A 182 -9.80 -5.99 -22.52
N LEU A 183 -8.84 -6.44 -23.35
CA LEU A 183 -7.44 -6.69 -22.98
C LEU A 183 -6.52 -5.48 -23.25
N GLY A 184 -7.08 -4.28 -23.45
CA GLY A 184 -6.32 -3.05 -23.72
C GLY A 184 -5.69 -2.42 -22.46
N LEU A 185 -4.75 -1.50 -22.68
CA LEU A 185 -4.04 -0.75 -21.63
C LEU A 185 -5.01 -0.06 -20.64
N LEU A 186 -6.09 0.54 -21.15
CA LEU A 186 -7.09 1.21 -20.30
C LEU A 186 -7.80 0.24 -19.36
N SER A 187 -8.19 -0.93 -19.86
CA SER A 187 -8.87 -1.96 -19.06
C SER A 187 -7.98 -2.49 -17.95
N ALA A 188 -6.75 -2.88 -18.32
CA ALA A 188 -5.74 -3.33 -17.37
C ALA A 188 -5.42 -2.26 -16.31
N GLY A 189 -5.29 -0.99 -16.72
CA GLY A 189 -5.08 0.13 -15.81
C GLY A 189 -6.24 0.35 -14.83
N ILE A 190 -7.49 0.24 -15.28
CA ILE A 190 -8.67 0.39 -14.40
C ILE A 190 -8.79 -0.79 -13.42
N ILE A 191 -8.59 -2.03 -13.89
CA ILE A 191 -8.58 -3.21 -13.01
C ILE A 191 -7.50 -3.07 -11.95
N LEU A 192 -6.30 -2.65 -12.36
CA LEU A 192 -5.20 -2.37 -11.44
C LEU A 192 -5.56 -1.25 -10.46
N ALA A 193 -6.22 -0.18 -10.91
CA ALA A 193 -6.71 0.90 -10.05
C ALA A 193 -7.65 0.36 -8.95
N ILE A 194 -8.66 -0.42 -9.34
CA ILE A 194 -9.62 -1.04 -8.41
C ILE A 194 -8.90 -1.91 -7.37
N MET A 195 -7.87 -2.65 -7.80
CA MET A 195 -7.10 -3.51 -6.91
C MET A 195 -6.26 -2.73 -5.89
N ILE A 196 -5.66 -1.59 -6.27
CA ILE A 196 -4.79 -0.81 -5.38
C ILE A 196 -5.53 0.23 -4.54
N ILE A 197 -6.76 0.62 -4.91
CA ILE A 197 -7.58 1.59 -4.16
C ILE A 197 -7.69 1.25 -2.67
N PRO A 198 -8.04 0.01 -2.27
CA PRO A 198 -8.24 -0.33 -0.86
C PRO A 198 -6.93 -0.23 -0.06
N PHE A 199 -5.81 -0.62 -0.65
CA PHE A 199 -4.48 -0.48 -0.05
C PHE A 199 -4.12 0.99 0.17
N ILE A 200 -4.24 1.82 -0.86
CA ILE A 200 -3.90 3.25 -0.75
C ILE A 200 -4.86 3.93 0.23
N ALA A 201 -6.15 3.62 0.22
CA ALA A 201 -7.12 4.22 1.13
C ALA A 201 -6.83 3.86 2.59
N SER A 202 -6.45 2.62 2.87
CA SER A 202 -6.05 2.17 4.20
C SER A 202 -4.80 2.92 4.69
N VAL A 203 -3.75 2.97 3.86
CA VAL A 203 -2.50 3.68 4.19
C VAL A 203 -2.73 5.18 4.37
N MET A 204 -3.52 5.83 3.52
CA MET A 204 -3.82 7.26 3.64
C MET A 204 -4.63 7.58 4.90
N ARG A 205 -5.59 6.71 5.26
CA ARG A 205 -6.33 6.84 6.52
C ARG A 205 -5.38 6.78 7.71
N ASP A 206 -4.45 5.83 7.74
CA ASP A 206 -3.47 5.70 8.83
C ASP A 206 -2.60 6.96 8.92
N VAL A 207 -2.16 7.51 7.77
CA VAL A 207 -1.39 8.76 7.71
C VAL A 207 -2.18 9.94 8.29
N PHE A 208 -3.46 10.10 7.96
CA PHE A 208 -4.28 11.20 8.49
C PHE A 208 -4.62 11.05 9.98
N GLU A 209 -4.70 9.82 10.49
CA GLU A 209 -4.91 9.54 11.91
C GLU A 209 -3.67 9.83 12.76
N VAL A 210 -2.47 9.93 12.16
CA VAL A 210 -1.23 10.32 12.86
C VAL A 210 -1.18 11.82 13.17
N THR A 211 -1.94 12.66 12.48
CA THR A 211 -1.92 14.12 12.68
C THR A 211 -2.46 14.50 14.07
N PRO A 212 -1.67 15.19 14.93
CA PRO A 212 -2.09 15.55 16.28
C PRO A 212 -3.40 16.36 16.34
N PRO A 213 -4.36 15.99 17.19
CA PRO A 213 -5.64 16.71 17.32
C PRO A 213 -5.46 18.19 17.65
N MET A 214 -4.46 18.53 18.49
CA MET A 214 -4.18 19.92 18.86
C MET A 214 -3.88 20.83 17.66
N LEU A 215 -3.22 20.32 16.61
CA LEU A 215 -2.94 21.11 15.41
C LEU A 215 -4.23 21.39 14.64
N LYS A 216 -5.12 20.39 14.56
CA LYS A 216 -6.43 20.53 13.92
C LYS A 216 -7.33 21.51 14.68
N GLU A 217 -7.44 21.35 16.00
CA GLU A 217 -8.22 22.24 16.86
C GLU A 217 -7.71 23.68 16.84
N SER A 218 -6.39 23.88 16.78
CA SER A 218 -5.79 25.21 16.64
C SER A 218 -6.15 25.86 15.30
N ALA A 219 -6.11 25.10 14.20
CA ALA A 219 -6.48 25.60 12.88
C ALA A 219 -7.98 25.96 12.78
N TYR A 220 -8.86 25.15 13.37
CA TYR A 220 -10.28 25.49 13.53
C TYR A 220 -10.47 26.74 14.39
N GLY A 221 -9.67 26.91 15.46
CA GLY A 221 -9.67 28.11 16.30
C GLY A 221 -9.25 29.40 15.57
N LEU A 222 -8.51 29.28 14.47
CA LEU A 222 -8.15 30.40 13.58
C LEU A 222 -9.22 30.66 12.49
N GLY A 223 -10.32 29.90 12.46
CA GLY A 223 -11.41 30.04 11.49
C GLY A 223 -11.25 29.21 10.22
N SER A 224 -10.32 28.24 10.19
CA SER A 224 -10.13 27.36 9.04
C SER A 224 -11.32 26.40 8.87
N THR A 225 -11.68 26.13 7.62
CA THR A 225 -12.71 25.15 7.24
C THR A 225 -12.16 23.72 7.28
N THR A 226 -13.05 22.72 7.25
CA THR A 226 -12.67 21.30 7.24
C THR A 226 -11.78 20.90 6.06
N TRP A 227 -11.83 21.64 4.94
CA TRP A 227 -10.94 21.42 3.79
C TRP A 227 -9.57 22.07 3.94
N GLU A 228 -9.45 23.10 4.77
CA GLU A 228 -8.18 23.81 5.02
C GLU A 228 -7.37 23.17 6.16
N VAL A 229 -8.03 22.41 7.04
CA VAL A 229 -7.40 21.71 8.17
C VAL A 229 -6.76 20.38 7.77
N VAL A 230 -7.22 19.77 6.67
CA VAL A 230 -6.73 18.48 6.13
C VAL A 230 -5.62 18.70 5.13
#